data_AF-A0A970TBL3-F1
#
_entry.id   AF-A0A970TBL3-F1
#
_cell.length_a   1.000
_cell.length_b   1.000
_cell.length_c   1.000
_cell.angle_alpha   90.00
_cell.angle_beta   90.00
_cell.angle_gamma   90.00
#
_symmetry.space_group_name_H-M   'P 1'
#
loop_
_entity.id
_entity.type
_entity.pdbx_description
1 polymer ?
#
loop_
_entity_poly.entity_id
_entity_poly.type
_entity_poly.pdbx_seq_one_letter_code
_entity_poly.pdbx_strand_id
1 'polypeptide(L)'
;MRAKRMVLFVAVPIIAILIVAATGCDSGYDDDYWYEDDHSYIKRLYIYLNVADEDGEALEGATVWVDGSQQADRTLATYDELGEGFPSDWRGWRYNWSGGWYRFDVRDCSGECTIEVMVTKSGWESQRTTITFDEWDPDEIYMRQTFVLEQRVDPTGVGSVTDAPQAPEIISGAQVTR
;
A
#
# COMPACT_ATOMS: atom_id res chain seq x y z
N MET A 1 35.30 -34.42 83.42
CA MET A 1 36.52 -33.60 83.61
C MET A 1 37.11 -33.25 82.24
N ARG A 2 37.46 -31.96 82.09
CA ARG A 2 38.34 -31.33 81.07
C ARG A 2 37.94 -31.35 79.59
N ALA A 3 37.37 -30.21 79.18
CA ALA A 3 37.43 -29.66 77.84
C ALA A 3 38.86 -29.23 77.44
N LYS A 4 39.17 -29.33 76.14
CA LYS A 4 40.22 -28.59 75.40
C LYS A 4 39.61 -28.23 74.03
N ARG A 5 39.20 -26.99 73.77
CA ARG A 5 39.94 -25.91 73.05
C ARG A 5 40.65 -26.48 71.80
N MET A 6 40.04 -26.40 70.61
CA MET A 6 40.03 -25.25 69.66
C MET A 6 41.44 -24.83 69.22
N VAL A 7 41.75 -24.90 67.92
CA VAL A 7 42.30 -23.82 67.07
C VAL A 7 42.36 -24.28 65.60
N LEU A 8 41.95 -23.33 64.75
CA LEU A 8 41.84 -23.25 63.31
C LEU A 8 43.21 -23.15 62.61
N PHE A 9 43.38 -23.74 61.43
CA PHE A 9 44.36 -23.27 60.44
C PHE A 9 43.74 -23.23 59.03
N VAL A 10 43.81 -22.04 58.46
CA VAL A 10 43.39 -21.66 57.11
C VAL A 10 44.45 -22.09 56.10
N ALA A 11 44.04 -22.73 55.01
CA ALA A 11 44.80 -22.79 53.76
C ALA A 11 43.83 -22.85 52.56
N VAL A 12 43.83 -21.77 51.79
CA VAL A 12 43.29 -21.60 50.42
C VAL A 12 44.53 -21.29 49.56
N PRO A 13 44.64 -21.57 48.23
CA PRO A 13 43.70 -22.13 47.25
C PRO A 13 44.31 -23.31 46.44
N ILE A 14 43.54 -23.90 45.51
CA ILE A 14 43.88 -23.99 44.07
C ILE A 14 42.68 -24.57 43.32
N ILE A 15 42.34 -23.86 42.25
CA ILE A 15 41.23 -24.04 41.32
C ILE A 15 41.37 -25.36 40.56
N ALA A 16 40.30 -26.16 40.52
CA ALA A 16 40.08 -27.14 39.46
C ALA A 16 38.60 -27.07 39.07
N ILE A 17 38.37 -26.48 37.90
CA ILE A 17 37.09 -26.36 37.22
C ILE A 17 36.62 -27.77 36.85
N LEU A 18 35.47 -28.19 37.37
CA LEU A 18 34.76 -29.38 36.93
C LEU A 18 33.35 -28.96 36.52
N ILE A 19 33.18 -28.88 35.21
CA ILE A 19 31.92 -28.66 34.50
C ILE A 19 31.03 -29.86 34.82
N VAL A 20 30.04 -29.67 35.67
CA VAL A 20 28.95 -30.62 35.85
C VAL A 20 27.72 -30.01 35.19
N ALA A 21 27.32 -30.63 34.09
CA ALA A 21 26.07 -30.37 33.41
C ALA A 21 24.92 -30.50 34.41
N ALA A 22 24.32 -29.36 34.76
CA ALA A 22 23.07 -29.34 35.48
C ALA A 22 21.98 -29.83 34.51
N THR A 23 21.50 -31.03 34.76
CA THR A 23 20.18 -31.47 34.33
C THR A 23 19.14 -30.55 34.99
N GLY A 24 18.78 -29.48 34.29
CA GLY A 24 17.58 -28.72 34.56
C GLY A 24 16.42 -29.40 33.85
N CYS A 25 15.55 -30.07 34.61
CA CYS A 25 14.14 -30.08 34.26
C CYS A 25 13.67 -28.63 34.38
N ASP A 26 13.29 -27.99 33.27
CA ASP A 26 12.40 -26.86 33.33
C ASP A 26 11.39 -26.93 32.18
N SER A 27 10.14 -26.96 32.59
CA SER A 27 8.95 -26.98 31.77
C SER A 27 8.62 -25.55 31.38
N GLY A 28 8.69 -25.23 30.09
CA GLY A 28 8.22 -23.97 29.53
C GLY A 28 7.81 -24.21 28.09
N TYR A 29 6.51 -24.45 27.89
CA TYR A 29 5.89 -24.12 26.62
C TYR A 29 5.97 -22.60 26.52
N ASP A 30 6.95 -22.08 25.78
CA ASP A 30 7.01 -20.66 25.45
C ASP A 30 6.77 -20.51 23.94
N ASP A 31 5.50 -20.23 23.68
CA ASP A 31 4.99 -19.29 22.68
C ASP A 31 5.58 -19.36 21.28
N ASP A 32 4.92 -20.15 20.45
CA ASP A 32 4.67 -19.79 19.05
C ASP A 32 3.97 -18.42 18.98
N TYR A 33 4.77 -17.35 19.07
CA TYR A 33 4.39 -16.04 18.57
C TYR A 33 4.19 -16.15 17.06
N TRP A 34 3.01 -16.62 16.67
CA TRP A 34 2.38 -16.18 15.43
C TRP A 34 2.17 -14.69 15.64
N TYR A 35 3.06 -13.87 15.07
CA TYR A 35 2.58 -12.60 14.57
C TYR A 35 1.54 -13.00 13.53
N GLU A 36 0.27 -13.00 13.93
CA GLU A 36 -0.84 -12.84 13.00
C GLU A 36 -0.56 -11.50 12.32
N ASP A 37 0.24 -11.58 11.28
CA ASP A 37 0.35 -10.58 10.25
C ASP A 37 -1.06 -10.61 9.65
N ASP A 38 -1.93 -9.79 10.24
CA ASP A 38 -3.40 -9.80 10.10
C ASP A 38 -3.75 -9.25 8.71
N HIS A 39 -3.26 -9.95 7.68
CA HIS A 39 -3.40 -9.60 6.28
C HIS A 39 -4.80 -9.98 5.85
N SER A 40 -5.62 -8.99 5.53
CA SER A 40 -6.97 -9.24 5.03
C SER A 40 -6.94 -9.43 3.52
N TYR A 41 -7.60 -10.48 3.03
CA TYR A 41 -7.85 -10.66 1.58
C TYR A 41 -8.68 -9.53 0.97
N ILE A 42 -9.42 -8.79 1.80
CA ILE A 42 -10.26 -7.67 1.37
C ILE A 42 -9.42 -6.41 1.38
N LYS A 43 -9.36 -5.74 0.23
CA LYS A 43 -8.64 -4.49 0.02
C LYS A 43 -9.61 -3.36 -0.31
N ARG A 44 -9.19 -2.12 -0.01
CA ARG A 44 -9.92 -0.88 -0.32
C ARG A 44 -8.99 0.07 -1.05
N LEU A 45 -9.31 0.37 -2.30
CA LEU A 45 -8.54 1.29 -3.14
C LEU A 45 -9.24 2.65 -3.25
N TYR A 46 -8.51 3.73 -2.96
CA TYR A 46 -8.92 5.11 -3.19
C TYR A 46 -8.12 5.66 -4.37
N ILE A 47 -8.79 6.32 -5.32
CA ILE A 47 -8.18 6.74 -6.59
C ILE A 47 -8.31 8.26 -6.74
N TYR A 48 -7.19 8.93 -6.96
CA TYR A 48 -7.11 10.36 -7.29
C TYR A 48 -6.46 10.53 -8.65
N LEU A 49 -7.14 11.22 -9.57
CA LEU A 49 -6.68 11.39 -10.95
C LEU A 49 -6.47 12.86 -11.27
N ASN A 50 -5.33 13.14 -11.88
CA ASN A 50 -5.07 14.36 -12.61
C ASN A 50 -5.30 14.05 -14.08
N VAL A 51 -6.42 14.52 -14.63
CA VAL A 51 -6.75 14.33 -16.05
C VAL A 51 -6.62 15.67 -16.74
N ALA A 52 -5.59 15.77 -17.58
CA ALA A 52 -5.18 16.99 -18.26
C ALA A 52 -5.19 16.82 -19.78
N ASP A 53 -5.22 17.94 -20.48
CA ASP A 53 -4.79 18.00 -21.89
C ASP A 53 -3.27 18.20 -22.00
N GLU A 54 -2.76 18.32 -23.24
CA GLU A 54 -1.34 18.51 -23.56
C GLU A 54 -0.73 19.79 -22.98
N ASP A 55 -1.55 20.80 -22.68
CA ASP A 55 -1.12 22.06 -22.07
C ASP A 55 -1.09 21.99 -20.53
N GLY A 56 -1.55 20.87 -19.95
CA GLY A 56 -1.67 20.66 -18.51
C GLY A 56 -2.96 21.23 -17.92
N GLU A 57 -3.88 21.73 -18.75
CA GLU A 57 -5.17 22.27 -18.30
C GLU A 57 -6.12 21.15 -17.92
N ALA A 58 -6.97 21.41 -16.92
CA ALA A 58 -7.90 20.40 -16.40
C ALA A 58 -8.92 20.01 -17.47
N LEU A 59 -8.93 18.73 -17.83
CA LEU A 59 -9.81 18.23 -18.87
C LEU A 59 -11.17 17.84 -18.28
N GLU A 60 -12.12 18.77 -18.28
CA GLU A 60 -13.49 18.57 -17.77
C GLU A 60 -14.26 17.49 -18.55
N GLY A 61 -15.13 16.73 -17.89
CA GLY A 61 -16.15 15.91 -18.54
C GLY A 61 -15.63 14.60 -19.13
N ALA A 62 -14.39 14.21 -18.85
CA ALA A 62 -13.88 12.89 -19.18
C ALA A 62 -14.56 11.83 -18.29
N THR A 63 -14.73 10.64 -18.87
CA THR A 63 -15.29 9.47 -18.21
C THR A 63 -14.17 8.64 -17.63
N VAL A 64 -14.31 8.26 -16.36
CA VAL A 64 -13.42 7.31 -15.71
C VAL A 64 -14.09 5.94 -15.67
N TRP A 65 -13.31 4.90 -15.97
CA TRP A 65 -13.67 3.50 -15.88
C TRP A 65 -12.72 2.84 -14.89
N VAL A 66 -13.27 2.01 -14.00
CA VAL A 66 -12.48 1.22 -13.05
C VAL A 66 -12.93 -0.22 -13.19
N ASP A 67 -12.00 -1.08 -13.57
CA ASP A 67 -12.19 -2.50 -13.83
C ASP A 67 -13.42 -2.78 -14.73
N GLY A 68 -13.43 -2.14 -15.90
CA GLY A 68 -14.51 -2.23 -16.88
C GLY A 68 -15.83 -1.53 -16.49
N SER A 69 -15.94 -1.02 -15.26
CA SER A 69 -17.14 -0.34 -14.77
C SER A 69 -17.04 1.17 -14.92
N GLN A 70 -17.99 1.76 -15.65
CA GLN A 70 -18.08 3.21 -15.81
C GLN A 70 -18.43 3.88 -14.48
N GLN A 71 -17.67 4.90 -14.10
CA GLN A 71 -17.97 5.71 -12.92
C GLN A 71 -19.03 6.77 -13.21
N ALA A 72 -19.80 7.10 -12.18
CA ALA A 72 -20.90 8.07 -12.28
C ALA A 72 -20.36 9.50 -12.46
N ASP A 73 -19.34 9.85 -11.69
CA ASP A 73 -18.74 11.18 -11.71
C ASP A 73 -17.79 11.35 -12.90
N ARG A 74 -17.81 12.55 -13.47
CA ARG A 74 -16.91 13.00 -14.53
C ARG A 74 -15.78 13.84 -13.94
N THR A 75 -14.68 13.99 -14.68
CA THR A 75 -13.62 14.92 -14.30
C THR A 75 -14.14 16.36 -14.28
N LEU A 76 -13.60 17.16 -13.36
CA LEU A 76 -13.95 18.56 -13.15
C LEU A 76 -13.08 19.49 -14.02
N ALA A 77 -13.59 20.71 -14.25
CA ALA A 77 -12.86 21.78 -14.95
C ALA A 77 -11.77 22.45 -14.10
N THR A 78 -11.71 22.14 -12.81
CA THR A 78 -10.75 22.71 -11.87
C THR A 78 -10.05 21.61 -11.12
N TYR A 79 -8.79 21.86 -10.77
CA TYR A 79 -8.05 21.00 -9.87
C TYR A 79 -8.30 21.39 -8.41
N ASP A 80 -8.53 20.38 -7.58
CA ASP A 80 -8.35 20.41 -6.14
C ASP A 80 -6.95 19.93 -5.79
N GLU A 81 -6.54 20.12 -4.53
CA GLU A 81 -5.23 19.69 -4.02
C GLU A 81 -5.37 18.70 -2.88
N LEU A 82 -4.50 17.69 -2.86
CA LEU A 82 -4.38 16.80 -1.71
C LEU A 82 -3.87 17.59 -0.50
N GLY A 83 -4.63 17.53 0.60
CA GLY A 83 -4.36 18.29 1.82
C GLY A 83 -3.39 17.62 2.79
N GLU A 84 -3.31 18.20 4.00
CA GLU A 84 -2.41 17.77 5.08
C GLU A 84 -2.57 16.32 5.55
N GLY A 85 -3.70 15.68 5.24
CA GLY A 85 -3.92 14.25 5.51
C GLY A 85 -2.99 13.32 4.73
N PHE A 86 -2.35 13.79 3.66
CA PHE A 86 -1.43 12.97 2.85
C PHE A 86 0.05 13.16 3.24
N PRO A 87 0.95 12.21 2.88
CA PRO A 87 2.40 12.39 3.01
C PRO A 87 2.89 13.66 2.32
N SER A 88 4.03 14.22 2.78
CA SER A 88 4.59 15.46 2.24
C SER A 88 4.73 15.47 0.72
N ASP A 89 5.12 14.34 0.13
CA ASP A 89 5.37 14.21 -1.30
C ASP A 89 4.06 14.11 -2.12
N TRP A 90 2.93 13.92 -1.43
CA TRP A 90 1.59 13.92 -1.98
C TRP A 90 0.82 15.21 -1.75
N ARG A 91 1.18 16.01 -0.74
CA ARG A 91 0.53 17.29 -0.45
C ARG A 91 0.69 18.27 -1.60
N GLY A 92 -0.37 19.01 -1.88
CA GLY A 92 -0.41 19.96 -3.00
C GLY A 92 -0.46 19.29 -4.38
N TRP A 93 -0.46 17.95 -4.45
CA TRP A 93 -0.68 17.27 -5.72
C TRP A 93 -2.11 17.51 -6.19
N ARG A 94 -2.24 17.94 -7.45
CA ARG A 94 -3.48 18.44 -8.03
C ARG A 94 -4.27 17.32 -8.69
N TYR A 95 -5.57 17.24 -8.43
CA TYR A 95 -6.48 16.26 -9.03
C TYR A 95 -7.79 16.92 -9.43
N ASN A 96 -8.42 16.47 -10.51
CA ASN A 96 -9.74 16.95 -10.94
C ASN A 96 -10.77 15.81 -10.98
N TRP A 97 -10.40 14.64 -10.47
CA TRP A 97 -11.32 13.55 -10.23
C TRP A 97 -10.83 12.70 -9.07
N SER A 98 -11.77 12.29 -8.22
CA SER A 98 -11.52 11.30 -7.18
C SER A 98 -12.73 10.41 -7.06
N GLY A 99 -12.50 9.11 -6.95
CA GLY A 99 -13.55 8.14 -6.69
C GLY A 99 -13.76 7.95 -5.18
N GLY A 100 -14.90 7.34 -4.83
CA GLY A 100 -15.03 6.64 -3.55
C GLY A 100 -14.05 5.46 -3.45
N TRP A 101 -14.12 4.72 -2.35
CA TRP A 101 -13.29 3.54 -2.17
C TRP A 101 -13.85 2.34 -2.95
N TYR A 102 -12.97 1.63 -3.64
CA TYR A 102 -13.27 0.40 -4.37
C TYR A 102 -12.90 -0.80 -3.50
N ARG A 103 -13.88 -1.64 -3.20
CA ARG A 103 -13.68 -2.89 -2.46
C ARG A 103 -13.43 -4.04 -3.43
N PHE A 104 -12.41 -4.85 -3.15
CA PHE A 104 -12.20 -6.12 -3.83
C PHE A 104 -11.64 -7.17 -2.86
N ASP A 105 -11.78 -8.44 -3.20
CA ASP A 105 -11.21 -9.59 -2.47
C ASP A 105 -10.20 -10.28 -3.39
N VAL A 106 -8.93 -10.33 -3.00
CA VAL A 106 -7.86 -10.87 -3.88
C VAL A 106 -8.02 -12.36 -4.17
N ARG A 107 -8.81 -13.08 -3.38
CA ARG A 107 -9.13 -14.50 -3.63
C ARG A 107 -10.03 -14.68 -4.84
N ASP A 108 -10.85 -13.69 -5.18
CA ASP A 108 -11.69 -13.71 -6.38
C ASP A 108 -10.83 -13.66 -7.66
N CYS A 109 -9.55 -13.28 -7.54
CA CYS A 109 -8.57 -13.19 -8.61
C CYS A 109 -7.46 -14.26 -8.53
N SER A 110 -7.67 -15.37 -7.82
CA SER A 110 -6.65 -16.41 -7.64
C SER A 110 -5.37 -15.95 -6.89
N GLY A 111 -5.52 -14.99 -5.96
CA GLY A 111 -4.45 -14.50 -5.09
C GLY A 111 -3.82 -13.18 -5.55
N GLU A 112 -4.10 -12.74 -6.77
CA GLU A 112 -3.57 -11.50 -7.34
C GLU A 112 -4.62 -10.83 -8.23
N CYS A 113 -5.08 -9.63 -7.88
CA CYS A 113 -6.03 -8.86 -8.68
C CYS A 113 -5.31 -7.76 -9.48
N THR A 114 -5.56 -7.69 -10.78
CA THR A 114 -5.17 -6.54 -11.62
C THR A 114 -6.39 -5.66 -11.86
N ILE A 115 -6.31 -4.40 -11.44
CA ILE A 115 -7.33 -3.38 -11.60
C ILE A 115 -6.89 -2.44 -12.72
N GLU A 116 -7.70 -2.34 -13.78
CA GLU A 116 -7.53 -1.35 -14.84
C GLU A 116 -8.27 -0.06 -14.50
N VAL A 117 -7.61 1.09 -14.64
CA VAL A 117 -8.23 2.42 -14.58
C VAL A 117 -8.05 3.08 -15.94
N MET A 118 -9.15 3.42 -16.60
CA MET A 118 -9.14 4.03 -17.93
C MET A 118 -9.89 5.36 -17.94
N VAL A 119 -9.36 6.33 -18.68
CA VAL A 119 -9.99 7.63 -18.91
C VAL A 119 -10.32 7.80 -20.38
N THR A 120 -11.58 8.13 -20.66
CA THR A 120 -12.07 8.32 -22.03
C THR A 120 -12.82 9.64 -22.18
N LYS A 121 -12.66 10.29 -23.33
CA LYS A 121 -13.42 11.50 -23.68
C LYS A 121 -13.62 11.55 -25.19
N SER A 122 -14.83 11.93 -25.63
CA SER A 122 -15.15 12.03 -27.05
C SER A 122 -14.26 13.07 -27.73
N GLY A 123 -13.59 12.68 -28.82
CA GLY A 123 -12.62 13.51 -29.53
C GLY A 123 -11.19 13.45 -28.98
N TRP A 124 -10.92 12.63 -27.97
CA TRP A 124 -9.60 12.51 -27.32
C TRP A 124 -9.10 11.07 -27.35
N GLU A 125 -7.78 10.89 -27.41
CA GLU A 125 -7.17 9.58 -27.20
C GLU A 125 -7.48 9.10 -25.78
N SER A 126 -7.89 7.83 -25.66
CA SER A 126 -8.18 7.25 -24.36
C SER A 126 -6.90 6.68 -23.76
N GLN A 127 -6.71 6.84 -22.46
CA GLN A 127 -5.56 6.27 -21.77
C GLN A 127 -5.99 5.35 -20.64
N ARG A 128 -5.13 4.41 -20.29
CA ARG A 128 -5.32 3.51 -19.16
C ARG A 128 -4.06 3.33 -18.33
N THR A 129 -4.25 2.86 -17.11
CA THR A 129 -3.19 2.34 -16.26
C THR A 129 -3.69 1.08 -15.56
N THR A 130 -2.78 0.23 -15.12
CA THR A 130 -3.12 -1.00 -14.40
C THR A 130 -2.33 -1.09 -13.12
N ILE A 131 -2.97 -1.59 -12.07
CA ILE A 131 -2.33 -1.87 -10.79
C ILE A 131 -2.65 -3.28 -10.38
N THR A 132 -1.66 -3.97 -9.84
CA THR A 132 -1.80 -5.33 -9.36
C THR A 132 -1.65 -5.35 -7.84
N PHE A 133 -2.53 -6.10 -7.18
CA PHE A 133 -2.57 -6.24 -5.73
C PHE A 133 -2.66 -7.70 -5.32
N ASP A 134 -2.00 -8.07 -4.24
CA ASP A 134 -2.04 -9.41 -3.65
C ASP A 134 -2.46 -9.39 -2.16
N GLU A 135 -2.38 -10.53 -1.49
CA GLU A 135 -2.77 -10.65 -0.09
C GLU A 135 -1.88 -9.86 0.87
N TRP A 136 -0.62 -9.59 0.50
CA TRP A 136 0.40 -8.93 1.31
C TRP A 136 0.34 -7.41 1.22
N ASP A 137 -0.43 -6.88 0.27
CA ASP A 137 -0.67 -5.44 0.18
C ASP A 137 -1.46 -4.90 1.38
N PRO A 138 -1.35 -3.60 1.70
CA PRO A 138 -2.16 -2.99 2.76
C PRO A 138 -3.67 -3.07 2.49
N ASP A 139 -4.48 -3.19 3.54
CA ASP A 139 -5.95 -3.22 3.41
C ASP A 139 -6.56 -1.92 2.88
N GLU A 140 -5.89 -0.80 3.12
CA GLU A 140 -6.30 0.52 2.68
C GLU A 140 -5.20 1.10 1.80
N ILE A 141 -5.52 1.39 0.54
CA ILE A 141 -4.56 1.71 -0.51
C ILE A 141 -5.03 3.00 -1.19
N TYR A 142 -4.10 3.93 -1.39
CA TYR A 142 -4.37 5.18 -2.09
C TYR A 142 -3.49 5.24 -3.34
N MET A 143 -4.09 5.60 -4.46
CA MET A 143 -3.45 5.71 -5.77
C MET A 143 -3.58 7.14 -6.27
N ARG A 144 -2.50 7.65 -6.87
CA ARG A 144 -2.56 8.83 -7.75
C ARG A 144 -1.99 8.53 -9.13
N GLN A 145 -2.57 9.15 -10.15
CA GLN A 145 -2.09 9.02 -11.53
C GLN A 145 -2.40 10.29 -12.33
N THR A 146 -1.46 10.68 -13.18
CA THR A 146 -1.70 11.69 -14.21
C THR A 146 -1.99 11.04 -15.55
N PHE A 147 -3.07 11.48 -16.20
CA PHE A 147 -3.44 11.16 -17.56
C PHE A 147 -3.38 12.44 -18.38
N VAL A 148 -2.60 12.43 -19.47
CA VAL A 148 -2.48 13.56 -20.40
C VAL A 148 -3.08 13.12 -21.72
N LEU A 149 -4.33 13.52 -21.97
CA LEU A 149 -5.06 13.08 -23.16
C LEU A 149 -4.76 14.04 -24.32
N GLU A 150 -4.47 13.48 -25.48
CA GLU A 150 -4.27 14.24 -26.71
C GLU A 150 -5.56 14.27 -27.53
N GLN A 151 -5.81 15.39 -28.21
CA GLN A 151 -6.96 15.49 -29.10
C GLN A 151 -6.74 14.61 -30.35
N ARG A 152 -7.76 13.84 -30.76
CA ARG A 152 -7.65 13.00 -31.96
C ARG A 152 -7.61 13.86 -33.21
N VAL A 153 -6.62 13.59 -34.06
CA VAL A 153 -6.54 14.16 -35.41
C VAL A 153 -7.69 13.67 -36.32
N ASP A 154 -8.16 12.43 -36.12
CA ASP A 154 -9.35 11.88 -36.78
C ASP A 154 -10.35 11.32 -35.74
N PRO A 155 -11.44 12.05 -35.44
CA PRO A 155 -12.43 11.64 -34.44
C PRO A 155 -13.33 10.47 -34.91
N THR A 156 -13.26 10.08 -36.18
CA THR A 156 -14.10 9.01 -36.75
C THR A 156 -13.48 7.61 -36.67
N GLY A 157 -12.18 7.53 -36.35
CA GLY A 157 -11.48 6.26 -36.12
C GLY A 157 -11.92 5.58 -34.83
N VAL A 158 -11.84 4.23 -34.80
CA VAL A 158 -11.92 3.47 -33.55
C VAL A 158 -10.76 3.96 -32.68
N GLY A 159 -11.09 4.52 -31.52
CA GLY A 159 -10.08 5.05 -30.61
C GLY A 159 -9.13 3.97 -30.13
N SER A 160 -7.83 4.18 -30.31
CA SER A 160 -6.83 3.47 -29.53
C SER A 160 -6.96 3.84 -28.05
N VAL A 161 -6.76 2.84 -27.20
CA VAL A 161 -6.46 3.05 -25.79
C VAL A 161 -4.94 2.91 -25.65
N THR A 162 -4.28 3.94 -25.17
CA THR A 162 -2.84 3.95 -24.90
C THR A 162 -2.58 3.84 -23.41
N ASP A 163 -1.37 3.44 -23.01
CA ASP A 163 -1.02 3.39 -21.60
C ASP A 163 -0.61 4.80 -21.12
N ALA A 164 -0.92 5.10 -19.86
CA ALA A 164 -0.54 6.37 -19.24
C ALA A 164 0.98 6.56 -19.30
N PRO A 165 1.46 7.80 -19.44
CA PRO A 165 2.89 8.06 -19.68
C PRO A 165 3.79 7.67 -18.49
N GLN A 166 3.23 7.56 -17.29
CA GLN A 166 3.93 7.14 -16.07
C GLN A 166 3.11 6.08 -15.34
N ALA A 167 3.80 5.21 -14.62
CA ALA A 167 3.16 4.26 -13.72
C ALA A 167 2.42 4.99 -12.57
N PRO A 168 1.38 4.40 -12.01
CA PRO A 168 0.64 5.01 -10.91
C PRO A 168 1.48 4.96 -9.63
N GLU A 169 1.33 6.00 -8.81
CA GLU A 169 1.95 6.04 -7.49
C GLU A 169 0.95 5.55 -6.44
N ILE A 170 1.43 4.71 -5.52
CA ILE A 170 0.60 4.02 -4.54
C ILE A 170 1.19 4.22 -3.14
N ILE A 171 0.34 4.48 -2.15
CA ILE A 171 0.69 4.52 -0.74
C ILE A 171 -0.31 3.70 0.09
N SER A 172 0.13 3.24 1.25
CA SER A 172 -0.73 2.60 2.23
C SER A 172 -1.52 3.64 3.04
N GLY A 173 -2.67 3.23 3.59
CA GLY A 173 -3.45 4.06 4.51
C GLY A 173 -2.73 4.37 5.82
N ALA A 174 -1.71 3.59 6.20
CA ALA A 174 -0.84 3.90 7.33
C ALA A 174 -0.02 5.19 7.12
N GLN A 175 0.16 5.62 5.87
CA GLN A 175 0.84 6.86 5.51
C GLN A 175 -0.10 8.07 5.45
N VAL A 176 -1.42 7.86 5.51
CA VAL A 176 -2.44 8.91 5.48
C VAL A 176 -2.86 9.24 6.92
N THR A 177 -2.75 10.52 7.29
CA THR A 177 -3.20 11.03 8.60
C THR A 177 -4.69 11.33 8.54
N ARG A 178 -5.44 10.80 9.50
CA ARG A 178 -6.89 11.03 9.65
C ARG A 178 -7.20 12.20 10.57
#